data_AF-A0A7K6E0A8-F1
#
_entry.id   AF-A0A7K6E0A8-F1
#
_cell.length_a   1.000
_cell.length_b   1.000
_cell.length_c   1.000
_cell.angle_alpha   90.00
_cell.angle_beta   90.00
_cell.angle_gamma   90.00
#
_symmetry.space_group_name_H-M   'P 1'
#
loop_
_entity.id
_entity.type
_entity.pdbx_description
1 polymer ?
#
loop_
_entity_poly.entity_id
_entity_poly.type
_entity_poly.pdbx_seq_one_letter_code
_entity_poly.pdbx_strand_id
1 'polypeptide(L)'
;MEIRRSLPQDMRELLHCLKMRSKYAVLLVFVIGLVIIEKENNFISRVSDKLKQSPQALAEANGTEISPAPAENGSLASLQELDAAFSQLRSHLYNITLQLAGDGDPGPRRHILLMATTRTGSSFVGEFFNQQGSIFYLFEPLWHVEKTVTFLPGGASAVGSALVYRDVLKQLLLCDLYILENFILPAPEGHLTPFLFRRGSSHSLCEEPVCTPSTKKVFEKYYCKNRRCGPLNITLAAEACRRKQHVALKTVRIRQLEFLQPLVEDPRLDLRIIQLVRDPRAVLASRMVAFSGKYETWKKWASEGEAPLHEEEVQRLRGNCESIRVSAELGLRRPGWLRGRYMLVRYEDVARAPLQKAREMYRFAGLPLTPQVEEWIGKNTQAPHDGNGVYSTCKNSSEQFDKWRFSMPFKLAQVVQDACAPAMQLFGYKLAGSPAALANRSFSLLEEAQPAWVT
;
A
#
# COMPACT_ATOMS: atom_id res chain seq x y z
N MET A 1 -21.25 -45.61 -50.06
CA MET A 1 -22.24 -44.52 -50.05
C MET A 1 -21.60 -43.35 -49.33
N GLU A 2 -21.05 -42.41 -50.09
CA GLU A 2 -20.70 -41.06 -49.61
C GLU A 2 -21.95 -40.38 -49.06
N ILE A 3 -21.82 -39.64 -47.95
CA ILE A 3 -22.42 -38.30 -47.84
C ILE A 3 -21.41 -37.38 -47.12
N ARG A 4 -20.80 -36.50 -47.93
CA ARG A 4 -20.20 -35.22 -47.52
C ARG A 4 -21.23 -34.35 -46.82
N ARG A 5 -20.85 -33.66 -45.75
CA ARG A 5 -21.39 -32.32 -45.46
C ARG A 5 -20.28 -31.29 -45.61
N SER A 6 -20.46 -30.46 -46.62
CA SER A 6 -19.68 -29.27 -46.96
C SER A 6 -19.83 -28.20 -45.89
N LEU A 7 -18.71 -27.56 -45.54
CA LEU A 7 -18.68 -26.32 -44.77
C LEU A 7 -19.14 -25.15 -45.69
N PRO A 8 -19.95 -24.18 -45.21
CA PRO A 8 -20.46 -23.09 -46.03
C PRO A 8 -19.33 -22.22 -46.61
N GLN A 9 -19.52 -21.80 -47.87
CA GLN A 9 -18.55 -21.06 -48.68
C GLN A 9 -18.13 -19.72 -48.04
N ASP A 10 -18.97 -19.13 -47.18
CA ASP A 10 -18.72 -17.90 -46.42
C ASP A 10 -17.57 -17.99 -45.40
N MET A 11 -17.37 -19.15 -44.75
CA MET A 11 -16.28 -19.28 -43.76
C MET A 11 -14.90 -19.38 -44.41
N ARG A 12 -14.83 -19.86 -45.66
CA ARG A 12 -13.57 -19.98 -46.39
C ARG A 12 -13.11 -18.61 -46.89
N GLU A 13 -14.03 -17.75 -47.30
CA GLU A 13 -13.71 -16.35 -47.64
C GLU A 13 -13.34 -15.53 -46.41
N LEU A 14 -14.00 -15.73 -45.26
CA LEU A 14 -13.66 -15.03 -44.01
C LEU A 14 -12.26 -15.41 -43.50
N LEU A 15 -11.89 -16.71 -43.58
CA LEU A 15 -10.53 -17.17 -43.24
C LEU A 15 -9.48 -16.67 -44.24
N HIS A 16 -9.83 -16.54 -45.53
CA HIS A 16 -8.92 -15.98 -46.53
C HIS A 16 -8.73 -14.47 -46.34
N CYS A 17 -9.78 -13.74 -45.94
CA CYS A 17 -9.73 -12.31 -45.62
C CYS A 17 -8.91 -12.03 -44.34
N LEU A 18 -9.03 -12.88 -43.31
CA LEU A 18 -8.23 -12.80 -42.08
C LEU A 18 -6.75 -13.18 -42.30
N LYS A 19 -6.47 -14.15 -43.17
CA LYS A 19 -5.10 -14.59 -43.50
C LYS A 19 -4.37 -13.61 -44.43
N MET A 20 -5.10 -12.83 -45.24
CA MET A 20 -4.54 -11.73 -46.03
C MET A 20 -4.19 -10.52 -45.16
N ARG A 21 -5.04 -10.14 -44.18
CA ARG A 21 -4.76 -8.98 -43.28
C ARG A 21 -3.53 -9.15 -42.39
N SER A 22 -3.20 -10.39 -41.97
CA SER A 22 -2.01 -10.67 -41.16
C SER A 22 -0.69 -10.51 -41.95
N LYS A 23 -0.67 -10.88 -43.24
CA LYS A 23 0.53 -10.76 -44.08
C LYS A 23 0.89 -9.32 -44.40
N TYR A 24 -0.11 -8.44 -44.62
CA TYR A 24 0.13 -7.02 -44.84
C TYR A 24 0.45 -6.26 -43.56
N ALA A 25 -0.03 -6.70 -42.39
CA ALA A 25 0.32 -6.09 -41.10
C ALA A 25 1.79 -6.32 -40.73
N VAL A 26 2.33 -7.52 -40.99
CA VAL A 26 3.76 -7.82 -40.77
C VAL A 26 4.64 -7.04 -41.75
N LEU A 27 4.22 -6.91 -43.02
CA LEU A 27 4.89 -6.07 -44.01
C LEU A 27 4.84 -4.59 -43.64
N LEU A 28 3.71 -4.10 -43.11
CA LEU A 28 3.58 -2.71 -42.65
C LEU A 28 4.47 -2.43 -41.43
N VAL A 29 4.59 -3.38 -40.48
CA VAL A 29 5.51 -3.25 -39.34
C VAL A 29 6.96 -3.29 -39.79
N PHE A 30 7.29 -4.11 -40.80
CA PHE A 30 8.64 -4.11 -41.39
C PHE A 30 8.95 -2.83 -42.18
N VAL A 31 7.99 -2.29 -42.94
CA VAL A 31 8.16 -1.03 -43.67
C VAL A 31 8.21 0.15 -42.70
N ILE A 32 7.40 0.17 -41.64
CA ILE A 32 7.48 1.19 -40.58
C ILE A 32 8.82 1.06 -39.83
N GLY A 33 9.28 -0.15 -39.54
CA GLY A 33 10.60 -0.40 -38.95
C GLY A 33 11.74 0.09 -39.85
N LEU A 34 11.69 -0.20 -41.16
CA LEU A 34 12.68 0.26 -42.13
C LEU A 34 12.63 1.78 -42.33
N VAL A 35 11.44 2.40 -42.33
CA VAL A 35 11.29 3.86 -42.40
C VAL A 35 11.77 4.54 -41.12
N ILE A 36 11.63 3.91 -39.94
CA ILE A 36 12.19 4.41 -38.68
C ILE A 36 13.71 4.29 -38.68
N ILE A 37 14.26 3.15 -39.14
CA ILE A 37 15.71 2.94 -39.27
C ILE A 37 16.33 3.88 -40.32
N GLU A 38 15.64 4.11 -41.45
CA GLU A 38 16.05 5.03 -42.50
C GLU A 38 15.92 6.50 -42.05
N LYS A 39 14.96 6.82 -41.19
CA LYS A 39 14.80 8.17 -40.60
C LYS A 39 15.83 8.45 -39.50
N GLU A 40 16.22 7.44 -38.71
CA GLU A 40 17.35 7.55 -37.78
C GLU A 40 18.70 7.63 -38.51
N ASN A 41 18.90 6.85 -39.58
CA ASN A 41 20.11 6.93 -40.41
C ASN A 41 20.20 8.25 -41.22
N ASN A 42 19.08 8.79 -41.74
CA ASN A 42 19.06 10.12 -42.37
C ASN A 42 19.26 11.24 -41.35
N PHE A 43 18.87 11.06 -40.09
CA PHE A 43 19.17 12.01 -39.02
C PHE A 43 20.65 11.98 -38.67
N ILE A 44 21.26 10.80 -38.56
CA ILE A 44 22.70 10.63 -38.32
C ILE A 44 23.52 11.13 -39.51
N SER A 45 23.09 10.91 -40.77
CA SER A 45 23.72 11.49 -41.96
C SER A 45 23.60 13.02 -41.99
N ARG A 46 22.41 13.59 -41.71
CA ARG A 46 22.23 15.06 -41.68
C ARG A 46 22.98 15.74 -40.55
N VAL A 47 23.18 15.07 -39.41
CA VAL A 47 24.01 15.57 -38.30
C VAL A 47 25.50 15.45 -38.65
N SER A 48 25.91 14.37 -39.33
CA SER A 48 27.28 14.16 -39.83
C SER A 48 27.67 15.15 -40.94
N ASP A 49 26.76 15.45 -41.87
CA ASP A 49 26.99 16.40 -42.96
C ASP A 49 26.95 17.86 -42.47
N LYS A 50 26.14 18.18 -41.44
CA LYS A 50 26.18 19.50 -40.78
C LYS A 50 27.44 19.71 -39.93
N LEU A 51 28.11 18.65 -39.48
CA LEU A 51 29.41 18.72 -38.81
C LEU A 51 30.58 18.89 -39.80
N LYS A 52 30.38 18.63 -41.09
CA LYS A 52 31.41 18.76 -42.14
C LYS A 52 31.43 20.10 -42.90
N GLN A 53 30.46 20.99 -42.67
CA GLN A 53 30.36 22.27 -43.41
C GLN A 53 30.24 23.50 -42.51
N SER A 54 31.35 23.97 -41.92
CA SER A 54 31.70 25.40 -41.81
C SER A 54 33.06 25.61 -41.12
N PRO A 55 33.78 26.71 -41.40
CA PRO A 55 35.10 26.61 -42.01
C PRO A 55 36.26 27.04 -41.11
N GLN A 56 37.42 26.44 -41.40
CA GLN A 56 38.75 26.99 -41.12
C GLN A 56 38.90 28.39 -41.74
N ALA A 57 39.40 29.34 -40.95
CA ALA A 57 40.01 30.56 -41.46
C ALA A 57 41.29 30.86 -40.66
N LEU A 58 42.37 31.13 -41.41
CA LEU A 58 43.69 31.69 -41.05
C LEU A 58 44.60 30.81 -40.17
N ALA A 59 45.92 30.76 -40.34
CA ALA A 59 46.89 31.02 -41.41
C ALA A 59 48.25 30.56 -40.83
N GLU A 60 49.09 29.94 -41.67
CA GLU A 60 50.57 29.90 -41.65
C GLU A 60 51.34 29.83 -40.31
N ALA A 61 52.10 28.74 -40.10
CA ALA A 61 53.58 28.76 -40.13
C ALA A 61 54.22 27.41 -39.69
N ASN A 62 54.94 26.80 -40.64
CA ASN A 62 56.21 26.06 -40.55
C ASN A 62 56.46 24.95 -39.50
N GLY A 63 56.83 23.74 -40.01
CA GLY A 63 57.92 22.94 -39.42
C GLY A 63 57.68 21.43 -39.24
N THR A 64 58.06 20.65 -40.26
CA THR A 64 58.83 19.38 -40.24
C THR A 64 58.42 18.16 -39.35
N GLU A 65 58.02 17.09 -40.05
CA GLU A 65 58.18 15.61 -39.85
C GLU A 65 58.17 14.92 -38.46
N ILE A 66 57.26 13.94 -38.27
CA ILE A 66 57.49 12.48 -38.00
C ILE A 66 56.23 11.82 -37.35
N SER A 67 55.58 10.89 -38.10
CA SER A 67 54.86 9.63 -37.75
C SER A 67 53.84 9.51 -36.56
N PRO A 68 52.90 8.53 -36.62
CA PRO A 68 51.52 8.70 -36.15
C PRO A 68 51.28 8.37 -34.67
N ALA A 69 50.47 9.20 -34.00
CA ALA A 69 49.97 8.96 -32.64
C ALA A 69 48.65 8.14 -32.63
N PRO A 70 48.42 7.33 -31.58
CA PRO A 70 47.20 6.52 -31.43
C PRO A 70 46.00 7.36 -30.97
N ALA A 71 44.80 6.88 -31.31
CA ALA A 71 43.52 7.51 -30.97
C ALA A 71 43.40 7.83 -29.46
N GLU A 72 43.14 9.11 -29.16
CA GLU A 72 42.93 9.58 -27.79
C GLU A 72 41.58 9.13 -27.20
N ASN A 73 41.67 8.81 -25.92
CA ASN A 73 40.60 8.36 -25.03
C ASN A 73 39.51 9.43 -24.86
N GLY A 74 38.26 9.09 -25.17
CA GLY A 74 37.10 9.86 -24.69
C GLY A 74 37.10 9.86 -23.16
N SER A 75 37.33 11.02 -22.55
CA SER A 75 37.57 11.11 -21.13
C SER A 75 36.28 10.93 -20.31
N LEU A 76 36.44 10.28 -19.15
CA LEU A 76 35.42 10.05 -18.13
C LEU A 76 34.77 11.36 -17.61
N ALA A 77 35.43 12.50 -17.84
CA ALA A 77 34.94 13.83 -17.46
C ALA A 77 33.71 14.26 -18.27
N SER A 78 33.64 13.90 -19.56
CA SER A 78 32.51 14.27 -20.43
C SER A 78 31.20 13.58 -20.01
N LEU A 79 31.28 12.34 -19.50
CA LEU A 79 30.13 11.62 -18.93
C LEU A 79 29.69 12.21 -17.58
N GLN A 80 30.63 12.67 -16.77
CA GLN A 80 30.32 13.33 -15.49
C GLN A 80 29.67 14.70 -15.68
N GLU A 81 30.10 15.46 -16.69
CA GLU A 81 29.48 16.74 -17.06
C GLU A 81 28.05 16.56 -17.56
N LEU A 82 27.79 15.50 -18.34
CA LEU A 82 26.43 15.13 -18.77
C LEU A 82 25.54 14.75 -17.58
N ASP A 83 26.03 13.93 -16.65
CA ASP A 83 25.27 13.56 -15.44
C ASP A 83 24.99 14.76 -14.52
N ALA A 84 25.95 15.69 -14.42
CA ALA A 84 25.77 16.95 -13.70
C ALA A 84 24.70 17.82 -14.37
N ALA A 85 24.72 17.95 -15.69
CA ALA A 85 23.73 18.71 -16.46
C ALA A 85 22.31 18.10 -16.34
N PHE A 86 22.19 16.77 -16.39
CA PHE A 86 20.90 16.08 -16.17
C PHE A 86 20.39 16.25 -14.74
N SER A 87 21.28 16.21 -13.74
CA SER A 87 20.91 16.45 -12.35
C SER A 87 20.44 17.89 -12.12
N GLN A 88 21.08 18.86 -12.78
CA GLN A 88 20.69 20.27 -12.75
C GLN A 88 19.34 20.51 -13.43
N LEU A 89 19.09 19.87 -14.58
CA LEU A 89 17.80 19.95 -15.27
C LEU A 89 16.67 19.34 -14.44
N ARG A 90 16.94 18.23 -13.74
CA ARG A 90 15.97 17.58 -12.84
C ARG A 90 15.64 18.46 -11.63
N SER A 91 16.62 19.14 -11.04
CA SER A 91 16.38 20.09 -9.94
C SER A 91 15.60 21.31 -10.43
N HIS A 92 15.88 21.79 -11.64
CA HIS A 92 15.16 22.92 -12.24
C HIS A 92 13.69 22.58 -12.52
N LEU A 93 13.42 21.41 -13.09
CA LEU A 93 12.05 20.91 -13.29
C LEU A 93 11.31 20.68 -11.98
N TYR A 94 12.00 20.24 -10.93
CA TYR A 94 11.45 20.09 -9.58
C TYR A 94 11.08 21.45 -8.97
N ASN A 95 11.93 22.45 -9.10
CA ASN A 95 11.66 23.82 -8.63
C ASN A 95 10.50 24.47 -9.40
N ILE A 96 10.37 24.23 -10.71
CA ILE A 96 9.22 24.67 -11.51
C ILE A 96 7.94 23.99 -11.04
N THR A 97 8.00 22.69 -10.71
CA THR A 97 6.86 21.94 -10.15
C THR A 97 6.46 22.50 -8.77
N LEU A 98 7.45 22.92 -7.97
CA LEU A 98 7.25 23.56 -6.67
C LEU A 98 6.67 24.97 -6.80
N GLN A 99 7.07 25.73 -7.83
CA GLN A 99 6.51 27.06 -8.14
C GLN A 99 5.08 26.99 -8.69
N LEU A 100 4.73 25.93 -9.42
CA LEU A 100 3.37 25.69 -9.91
C LEU A 100 2.44 25.16 -8.80
N ALA A 101 2.98 24.48 -7.79
CA ALA A 101 2.30 24.14 -6.55
C ALA A 101 2.42 25.32 -5.58
N GLY A 102 1.67 26.39 -5.85
CA GLY A 102 1.78 27.71 -5.22
C GLY A 102 2.26 27.76 -3.77
N ASP A 103 3.10 28.77 -3.51
CA ASP A 103 3.76 29.17 -2.26
C ASP A 103 2.76 29.62 -1.16
N GLY A 104 1.73 28.80 -0.90
CA GLY A 104 0.97 28.87 0.32
C GLY A 104 1.80 28.23 1.42
N ASP A 105 2.00 28.94 2.54
CA ASP A 105 2.53 28.40 3.79
C ASP A 105 2.05 26.95 3.95
N PRO A 106 2.95 25.94 3.90
CA PRO A 106 2.54 24.56 3.97
C PRO A 106 1.87 24.38 5.33
N GLY A 107 0.53 24.39 5.31
CA GLY A 107 -0.28 24.35 6.52
C GLY A 107 0.16 23.20 7.44
N PRO A 108 -0.22 23.25 8.72
CA PRO A 108 0.35 22.39 9.76
C PRO A 108 0.37 20.91 9.34
N ARG A 109 1.55 20.26 9.47
CA ARG A 109 1.74 18.85 9.14
C ARG A 109 0.81 17.97 9.97
N ARG A 110 -0.17 17.34 9.31
CA ARG A 110 -1.06 16.34 9.92
C ARG A 110 -0.37 14.98 10.00
N HIS A 111 -0.61 14.29 11.12
CA HIS A 111 -0.12 12.95 11.39
C HIS A 111 -1.31 12.02 11.56
N ILE A 112 -1.38 10.95 10.78
CA ILE A 112 -2.52 10.01 10.81
C ILE A 112 -2.03 8.65 11.28
N LEU A 113 -2.72 8.06 12.24
CA LEU A 113 -2.50 6.68 12.66
C LEU A 113 -3.78 5.87 12.40
N LEU A 114 -3.72 5.00 11.39
CA LEU A 114 -4.72 3.97 11.16
C LEU A 114 -4.42 2.76 12.07
N MET A 115 -5.07 2.76 13.23
CA MET A 115 -4.98 1.71 14.24
C MET A 115 -6.04 0.63 13.96
N ALA A 116 -5.62 -0.62 13.86
CA ALA A 116 -6.49 -1.72 13.47
C ALA A 116 -6.10 -3.04 14.13
N THR A 117 -6.78 -4.14 13.78
CA THR A 117 -6.28 -5.49 14.05
C THR A 117 -6.23 -6.31 12.77
N THR A 118 -5.49 -7.43 12.78
CA THR A 118 -5.30 -8.25 11.58
C THR A 118 -6.65 -8.77 11.07
N ARG A 119 -6.90 -8.56 9.76
CA ARG A 119 -8.11 -8.93 9.00
C ARG A 119 -9.33 -8.00 9.18
N THR A 120 -9.17 -6.79 9.72
CA THR A 120 -10.24 -5.77 9.74
C THR A 120 -10.40 -4.99 8.43
N GLY A 121 -9.62 -5.29 7.39
CA GLY A 121 -9.68 -4.56 6.12
C GLY A 121 -8.80 -3.29 6.09
N SER A 122 -7.94 -3.10 7.09
CA SER A 122 -7.03 -1.95 7.19
C SER A 122 -6.07 -1.79 6.01
N SER A 123 -5.77 -2.84 5.25
CA SER A 123 -5.00 -2.70 4.01
C SER A 123 -5.75 -1.91 2.95
N PHE A 124 -7.06 -2.11 2.82
CA PHE A 124 -7.90 -1.36 1.88
C PHE A 124 -8.11 0.08 2.35
N VAL A 125 -8.45 0.26 3.63
CA VAL A 125 -8.64 1.61 4.21
C VAL A 125 -7.34 2.42 4.19
N GLY A 126 -6.19 1.78 4.42
CA GLY A 126 -4.88 2.43 4.36
C GLY A 126 -4.54 2.98 2.98
N GLU A 127 -5.09 2.39 1.91
CA GLU A 127 -4.89 2.91 0.56
C GLU A 127 -5.52 4.29 0.37
N PHE A 128 -6.57 4.64 1.11
CA PHE A 128 -7.15 5.99 1.00
C PHE A 128 -6.05 7.04 1.19
N PHE A 129 -5.19 6.87 2.18
CA PHE A 129 -4.05 7.76 2.43
C PHE A 129 -2.84 7.49 1.53
N ASN A 130 -2.56 6.23 1.19
CA ASN A 130 -1.40 5.84 0.37
C ASN A 130 -1.48 6.38 -1.07
N GLN A 131 -2.69 6.63 -1.58
CA GLN A 131 -2.93 7.14 -2.92
C GLN A 131 -2.78 8.68 -3.02
N GLN A 132 -2.64 9.38 -1.90
CA GLN A 132 -2.43 10.83 -1.88
C GLN A 132 -0.94 11.16 -1.92
N GLY A 133 -0.47 11.76 -3.02
CA GLY A 133 0.93 12.09 -3.22
C GLY A 133 1.57 13.01 -2.17
N SER A 134 0.79 13.78 -1.40
CA SER A 134 1.30 14.65 -0.34
C SER A 134 1.53 13.95 1.01
N ILE A 135 1.10 12.70 1.16
CA ILE A 135 1.22 11.90 2.40
C ILE A 135 2.39 10.92 2.27
N PHE A 136 3.28 10.88 3.27
CA PHE A 136 4.21 9.78 3.47
C PHE A 136 3.51 8.63 4.20
N TYR A 137 3.08 7.62 3.46
CA TYR A 137 2.38 6.46 4.03
C TYR A 137 3.34 5.30 4.31
N LEU A 138 3.26 4.70 5.51
CA LEU A 138 3.98 3.47 5.85
C LEU A 138 3.02 2.33 6.23
N PHE A 139 3.18 1.21 5.54
CA PHE A 139 2.44 -0.01 5.79
C PHE A 139 3.10 -0.89 6.87
N GLU A 140 2.44 -1.05 8.03
CA GLU A 140 2.82 -1.99 9.09
C GLU A 140 4.29 -1.90 9.55
N PRO A 141 4.81 -0.70 9.88
CA PRO A 141 6.23 -0.53 10.21
C PRO A 141 6.66 -1.29 11.47
N LEU A 142 5.72 -1.62 12.36
CA LEU A 142 5.96 -2.37 13.59
C LEU A 142 6.13 -3.89 13.38
N TRP A 143 6.03 -4.41 12.14
CA TRP A 143 6.20 -5.84 11.86
C TRP A 143 7.56 -6.38 12.29
N HIS A 144 8.62 -5.63 12.01
CA HIS A 144 9.98 -6.00 12.39
C HIS A 144 10.16 -5.98 13.91
N VAL A 145 9.56 -4.98 14.59
CA VAL A 145 9.61 -4.86 16.05
C VAL A 145 8.98 -6.08 16.73
N GLU A 146 7.80 -6.52 16.28
CA GLU A 146 7.12 -7.72 16.81
C GLU A 146 7.95 -9.01 16.62
N LYS A 147 8.78 -9.07 15.57
CA LYS A 147 9.60 -10.24 15.27
C LYS A 147 10.88 -10.32 16.09
N THR A 148 11.41 -9.18 16.49
CA THR A 148 12.71 -9.08 17.17
C THR A 148 12.55 -8.91 18.67
N VAL A 149 11.51 -8.21 19.13
CA VAL A 149 11.27 -7.99 20.56
C VAL A 149 10.56 -9.21 21.16
N THR A 150 11.33 -10.02 21.89
CA THR A 150 10.81 -11.11 22.73
C THR A 150 10.96 -10.73 24.20
N PHE A 151 9.88 -10.91 24.97
CA PHE A 151 9.93 -10.77 26.43
C PHE A 151 10.00 -12.16 27.05
N LEU A 152 10.72 -12.29 28.17
CA LEU A 152 10.83 -13.53 28.93
C LEU A 152 9.44 -14.05 29.36
N PRO A 153 9.21 -15.38 29.33
CA PRO A 153 7.98 -15.97 29.86
C PRO A 153 7.75 -15.54 31.30
N GLY A 154 6.55 -15.00 31.61
CA GLY A 154 6.18 -14.55 32.97
C GLY A 154 6.32 -13.05 33.25
N GLY A 155 6.90 -12.26 32.34
CA GLY A 155 6.94 -10.78 32.46
C GLY A 155 5.71 -10.08 31.88
N ALA A 156 5.56 -8.77 32.16
CA ALA A 156 4.56 -7.85 31.58
C ALA A 156 4.77 -7.58 30.07
N SER A 157 4.93 -8.66 29.29
CA SER A 157 5.31 -8.70 27.88
C SER A 157 4.43 -7.81 26.98
N ALA A 158 3.12 -7.80 27.21
CA ALA A 158 2.20 -6.99 26.41
C ALA A 158 2.37 -5.48 26.63
N VAL A 159 2.61 -5.06 27.88
CA VAL A 159 2.85 -3.65 28.23
C VAL A 159 4.21 -3.23 27.68
N GLY A 160 5.25 -4.05 27.88
CA GLY A 160 6.58 -3.81 27.32
C GLY A 160 6.55 -3.64 25.80
N SER A 161 5.89 -4.55 25.07
CA SER A 161 5.71 -4.44 23.62
C SER A 161 5.02 -3.13 23.24
N ALA A 162 3.96 -2.74 23.95
CA ALA A 162 3.21 -1.53 23.64
C ALA A 162 4.04 -0.25 23.81
N LEU A 163 4.92 -0.19 24.81
CA LEU A 163 5.84 0.93 25.01
C LEU A 163 6.86 1.03 23.87
N VAL A 164 7.48 -0.08 23.48
CA VAL A 164 8.41 -0.09 22.34
C VAL A 164 7.70 0.31 21.04
N TYR A 165 6.50 -0.23 20.81
CA TYR A 165 5.70 0.14 19.64
C TYR A 165 5.35 1.63 19.61
N ARG A 166 4.95 2.20 20.74
CA ARG A 166 4.70 3.63 20.90
C ARG A 166 5.93 4.46 20.53
N ASP A 167 7.10 4.09 21.05
CA ASP A 167 8.33 4.86 20.85
C ASP A 167 8.81 4.79 19.40
N VAL A 168 8.69 3.61 18.76
CA VAL A 168 8.96 3.47 17.32
C VAL A 168 7.98 4.31 16.49
N LEU A 169 6.67 4.27 16.80
CA LEU A 169 5.68 5.09 16.09
C LEU A 169 5.98 6.59 16.22
N LYS A 170 6.40 7.05 17.41
CA LYS A 170 6.79 8.44 17.64
C LYS A 170 7.91 8.88 16.71
N GLN A 171 8.98 8.09 16.62
CA GLN A 171 10.12 8.40 15.75
C GLN A 171 9.71 8.42 14.27
N LEU A 172 8.91 7.43 13.84
CA LEU A 172 8.41 7.36 12.46
C LEU A 172 7.50 8.54 12.09
N LEU A 173 6.64 8.99 13.00
CA LEU A 173 5.80 10.17 12.79
C LEU A 173 6.64 11.45 12.65
N LEU A 174 7.79 11.50 13.32
CA LEU A 174 8.78 12.59 13.21
C LEU A 174 9.75 12.40 12.02
N CYS A 175 9.51 11.41 11.16
CA CYS A 175 10.38 11.05 10.03
C CYS A 175 11.80 10.59 10.42
N ASP A 176 12.00 10.11 11.64
CA ASP A 176 13.20 9.35 12.02
C ASP A 176 12.96 7.86 11.75
N LEU A 177 13.40 7.41 10.58
CA LEU A 177 13.28 6.01 10.14
C LEU A 177 14.47 5.14 10.57
N TYR A 178 15.56 5.73 11.08
CA TYR A 178 16.74 4.99 11.52
C TYR A 178 16.41 4.04 12.68
N ILE A 179 15.38 4.37 13.47
CA ILE A 179 14.87 3.50 14.54
C ILE A 179 14.53 2.08 14.05
N LEU A 180 14.14 1.91 12.78
CA LEU A 180 13.79 0.61 12.22
C LEU A 180 15.00 -0.31 12.03
N GLU A 181 16.20 0.25 11.88
CA GLU A 181 17.42 -0.52 11.62
C GLU A 181 17.73 -1.50 12.76
N ASN A 182 17.37 -1.11 14.00
CA ASN A 182 17.49 -1.95 15.20
C ASN A 182 16.64 -3.22 15.16
N PHE A 183 15.63 -3.29 14.28
CA PHE A 183 14.66 -4.37 14.25
C PHE A 183 14.68 -5.17 12.95
N ILE A 184 15.33 -4.67 11.90
CA ILE A 184 15.39 -5.32 10.59
C ILE A 184 16.47 -6.41 10.61
N LEU A 185 16.12 -7.60 10.15
CA LEU A 185 17.03 -8.74 10.03
C LEU A 185 17.07 -9.25 8.58
N PRO A 186 18.25 -9.38 7.95
CA PRO A 186 19.58 -8.99 8.47
C PRO A 186 19.71 -7.47 8.68
N ALA A 187 20.64 -7.07 9.57
CA ALA A 187 20.87 -5.67 9.89
C ALA A 187 21.20 -4.88 8.62
N PRO A 188 20.67 -3.66 8.45
CA PRO A 188 21.01 -2.81 7.31
C PRO A 188 22.51 -2.47 7.27
N GLU A 189 23.10 -2.48 6.08
CA GLU A 189 24.50 -2.10 5.86
C GLU A 189 24.55 -0.72 5.20
N GLY A 190 25.17 0.27 5.85
CA GLY A 190 25.21 1.64 5.32
C GLY A 190 23.80 2.21 5.04
N HIS A 191 22.83 1.91 5.91
CA HIS A 191 21.41 2.25 5.78
C HIS A 191 20.68 1.58 4.60
N LEU A 192 21.30 0.60 3.92
CA LEU A 192 20.68 -0.16 2.85
C LEU A 192 20.08 -1.47 3.38
N THR A 193 18.84 -1.75 3.00
CA THR A 193 18.19 -3.02 3.32
C THR A 193 17.34 -3.55 2.16
N PRO A 194 17.48 -4.83 1.78
CA PRO A 194 16.56 -5.48 0.86
C PRO A 194 15.30 -6.03 1.55
N PHE A 195 15.20 -5.90 2.88
CA PHE A 195 14.21 -6.60 3.70
C PHE A 195 13.35 -5.65 4.55
N LEU A 196 12.68 -4.69 3.90
CA LEU A 196 11.57 -3.98 4.56
C LEU A 196 10.24 -4.70 4.30
N PHE A 197 9.55 -5.10 5.37
CA PHE A 197 8.29 -5.82 5.29
C PHE A 197 7.28 -5.06 4.42
N ARG A 198 6.85 -5.69 3.32
CA ARG A 198 5.86 -5.15 2.39
C ARG A 198 6.15 -3.70 1.94
N ARG A 199 7.42 -3.34 1.73
CA ARG A 199 7.85 -2.06 1.12
C ARG A 199 6.94 -1.63 -0.04
N GLY A 200 6.68 -2.55 -0.98
CA GLY A 200 5.80 -2.31 -2.14
C GLY A 200 4.34 -1.91 -1.84
N SER A 201 3.90 -1.92 -0.59
CA SER A 201 2.57 -1.42 -0.15
C SER A 201 2.61 0.04 0.31
N SER A 202 3.77 0.71 0.23
CA SER A 202 3.95 2.12 0.58
C SER A 202 4.45 2.87 -0.66
N HIS A 203 3.59 3.67 -1.29
CA HIS A 203 3.93 4.35 -2.55
C HIS A 203 5.16 5.24 -2.40
N SER A 204 5.29 5.95 -1.27
CA SER A 204 6.43 6.82 -0.96
C SER A 204 7.78 6.09 -0.87
N LEU A 205 7.79 4.77 -0.69
CA LEU A 205 9.01 3.95 -0.69
C LEU A 205 9.37 3.36 -2.06
N CYS A 206 8.49 3.58 -3.04
CA CYS A 206 8.57 3.07 -4.40
C CYS A 206 8.60 4.18 -5.47
N GLU A 207 8.70 5.44 -5.03
CA GLU A 207 8.88 6.61 -5.88
C GLU A 207 10.28 7.20 -5.70
N GLU A 208 10.65 8.09 -6.62
CA GLU A 208 11.93 8.81 -6.54
C GLU A 208 11.92 9.78 -5.35
N PRO A 209 13.05 9.97 -4.64
CA PRO A 209 14.36 9.35 -4.88
C PRO A 209 14.57 8.01 -4.15
N VAL A 210 13.57 7.49 -3.43
CA VAL A 210 13.71 6.27 -2.61
C VAL A 210 13.85 5.01 -3.46
N CYS A 211 13.20 4.97 -4.62
CA CYS A 211 13.33 3.90 -5.59
C CYS A 211 14.62 4.08 -6.42
N THR A 212 15.74 3.60 -5.90
CA THR A 212 17.02 3.63 -6.60
C THR A 212 17.09 2.59 -7.74
N PRO A 213 18.02 2.70 -8.71
CA PRO A 213 18.18 1.70 -9.76
C PRO A 213 18.48 0.30 -9.22
N SER A 214 17.86 -0.73 -9.81
CA SER A 214 18.04 -2.12 -9.38
C SER A 214 19.46 -2.62 -9.66
N THR A 215 20.10 -3.19 -8.63
CA THR A 215 21.36 -3.94 -8.75
C THR A 215 21.03 -5.40 -9.04
N LYS A 216 21.53 -5.96 -10.16
CA LYS A 216 21.18 -7.32 -10.67
C LYS A 216 21.41 -8.49 -9.70
N LYS A 217 22.02 -8.27 -8.53
CA LYS A 217 22.48 -9.30 -7.59
C LYS A 217 21.69 -9.36 -6.27
N VAL A 218 20.74 -8.47 -6.01
CA VAL A 218 20.03 -8.42 -4.72
C VAL A 218 18.58 -8.89 -4.85
N PHE A 219 18.22 -9.93 -4.11
CA PHE A 219 16.84 -10.40 -4.04
C PHE A 219 16.02 -9.59 -3.04
N GLU A 220 15.01 -8.87 -3.52
CA GLU A 220 14.05 -8.17 -2.68
C GLU A 220 12.75 -8.95 -2.56
N LYS A 221 12.50 -9.52 -1.37
CA LYS A 221 11.27 -10.27 -1.09
C LYS A 221 10.00 -9.42 -1.25
N TYR A 222 10.09 -8.13 -0.96
CA TYR A 222 8.95 -7.20 -0.91
C TYR A 222 9.08 -6.06 -1.94
N TYR A 223 9.40 -6.42 -3.18
CA TYR A 223 9.62 -5.47 -4.28
C TYR A 223 8.42 -4.55 -4.58
N CYS A 224 8.71 -3.40 -5.15
CA CYS A 224 7.71 -2.45 -5.65
C CYS A 224 7.06 -2.99 -6.93
N LYS A 225 5.72 -3.04 -6.98
CA LYS A 225 4.99 -3.69 -8.10
C LYS A 225 5.21 -3.01 -9.45
N ASN A 226 5.28 -1.68 -9.45
CA ASN A 226 5.27 -0.88 -10.67
C ASN A 226 6.68 -0.46 -11.13
N ARG A 227 7.71 -0.67 -10.31
CA ARG A 227 9.09 -0.25 -10.58
C ARG A 227 10.08 -1.23 -9.96
N ARG A 228 11.14 -1.56 -10.69
CA ARG A 228 12.25 -2.34 -10.15
C ARG A 228 13.21 -1.42 -9.40
N CYS A 229 12.91 -1.20 -8.12
CA CYS A 229 13.80 -0.49 -7.23
C CYS A 229 14.95 -1.41 -6.78
N GLY A 230 16.12 -0.82 -6.52
CA GLY A 230 17.19 -1.42 -5.74
C GLY A 230 16.91 -1.32 -4.23
N PRO A 231 17.85 -1.84 -3.40
CA PRO A 231 17.65 -1.95 -1.95
C PRO A 231 17.22 -0.62 -1.34
N LEU A 232 16.32 -0.69 -0.35
CA LEU A 232 15.80 0.49 0.29
C LEU A 232 16.92 1.17 1.07
N ASN A 233 17.18 2.45 0.75
CA ASN A 233 18.03 3.30 1.56
C ASN A 233 17.16 4.03 2.61
N ILE A 234 17.39 3.75 3.88
CA ILE A 234 16.64 4.32 5.02
C ILE A 234 16.84 5.83 5.11
N THR A 235 18.02 6.36 4.82
CA THR A 235 18.29 7.80 4.75
C THR A 235 17.43 8.48 3.69
N LEU A 236 17.40 7.95 2.47
CA LEU A 236 16.56 8.50 1.39
C LEU A 236 15.07 8.45 1.75
N ALA A 237 14.63 7.39 2.42
CA ALA A 237 13.26 7.26 2.90
C ALA A 237 12.93 8.30 3.99
N ALA A 238 13.84 8.55 4.94
CA ALA A 238 13.68 9.55 5.97
C ALA A 238 13.62 10.98 5.40
N GLU A 239 14.46 11.28 4.40
CA GLU A 239 14.39 12.54 3.66
C GLU A 239 13.09 12.69 2.86
N ALA A 240 12.64 11.61 2.20
CA ALA A 240 11.37 11.61 1.48
C ALA A 240 10.20 11.87 2.43
N CYS A 241 10.20 11.27 3.62
CA CYS A 241 9.22 11.58 4.67
C CYS A 241 9.25 13.05 5.05
N ARG A 242 10.44 13.61 5.31
CA ARG A 242 10.60 15.03 5.67
C ARG A 242 10.12 15.99 4.58
N ARG A 243 10.17 15.59 3.30
CA ARG A 243 9.67 16.37 2.16
C ARG A 243 8.15 16.29 1.95
N LYS A 244 7.47 15.26 2.43
CA LYS A 244 6.00 15.15 2.30
C LYS A 244 5.30 16.10 3.26
N GLN A 245 4.10 16.57 2.91
CA GLN A 245 3.36 17.52 3.75
C GLN A 245 2.79 16.85 4.99
N HIS A 246 2.44 15.56 4.91
CA HIS A 246 1.76 14.81 5.97
C HIS A 246 2.35 13.41 6.12
N VAL A 247 2.08 12.75 7.24
CA VAL A 247 2.55 11.38 7.52
C VAL A 247 1.36 10.51 7.92
N ALA A 248 1.24 9.32 7.35
CA ALA A 248 0.22 8.34 7.71
C ALA A 248 0.84 6.98 8.00
N LEU A 249 0.57 6.42 9.17
CA LEU A 249 1.04 5.09 9.56
C LEU A 249 -0.16 4.16 9.71
N LYS A 250 -0.03 2.94 9.20
CA LYS A 250 -1.03 1.89 9.39
C LYS A 250 -0.44 0.74 10.19
N THR A 251 -1.08 0.37 11.31
CA THR A 251 -0.58 -0.69 12.20
C THR A 251 -1.70 -1.59 12.72
N VAL A 252 -1.39 -2.88 12.89
CA VAL A 252 -2.28 -3.85 13.57
C VAL A 252 -1.77 -4.33 14.94
N ARG A 253 -0.71 -3.70 15.46
CA ARG A 253 0.01 -4.16 16.68
C ARG A 253 -0.27 -3.36 17.94
N ILE A 254 -0.75 -2.12 17.79
CA ILE A 254 -1.28 -1.35 18.92
C ILE A 254 -2.75 -1.74 19.10
N ARG A 255 -3.08 -2.28 20.28
CA ARG A 255 -4.46 -2.68 20.62
C ARG A 255 -5.13 -1.72 21.61
N GLN A 256 -4.34 -1.09 22.47
CA GLN A 256 -4.76 -0.27 23.58
C GLN A 256 -4.43 1.20 23.28
N LEU A 257 -5.45 2.04 23.26
CA LEU A 257 -5.40 3.44 22.84
C LEU A 257 -4.66 4.32 23.86
N GLU A 258 -4.69 3.94 25.14
CA GLU A 258 -4.04 4.64 26.25
C GLU A 258 -2.52 4.80 26.05
N PHE A 259 -1.86 3.83 25.42
CA PHE A 259 -0.42 3.91 25.15
C PHE A 259 -0.05 5.00 24.15
N LEU A 260 -1.02 5.51 23.38
CA LEU A 260 -0.80 6.56 22.41
C LEU A 260 -0.94 7.96 23.01
N GLN A 261 -1.41 8.11 24.26
CA GLN A 261 -1.56 9.41 24.91
C GLN A 261 -0.29 10.28 24.80
N PRO A 262 0.93 9.78 25.08
CA PRO A 262 2.15 10.59 24.96
C PRO A 262 2.47 11.06 23.54
N LEU A 263 1.94 10.41 22.50
CA LEU A 263 2.09 10.83 21.11
C LEU A 263 1.05 11.90 20.74
N VAL A 264 -0.15 11.82 21.31
CA VAL A 264 -1.21 12.81 21.09
C VAL A 264 -0.89 14.12 21.81
N GLU A 265 -0.28 14.05 22.99
CA GLU A 265 0.11 15.23 23.77
C GLU A 265 1.44 15.86 23.31
N ASP A 266 2.23 15.19 22.46
CA ASP A 266 3.50 15.74 21.95
C ASP A 266 3.22 16.96 21.05
N PRO A 267 3.71 18.17 21.40
CA PRO A 267 3.40 19.39 20.64
C PRO A 267 3.97 19.40 19.22
N ARG A 268 4.90 18.49 18.91
CA ARG A 268 5.47 18.33 17.56
C ARG A 268 4.56 17.49 16.65
N LEU A 269 3.57 16.80 17.22
CA LEU A 269 2.69 15.88 16.50
C LEU A 269 1.24 16.36 16.55
N ASP A 270 0.72 16.73 15.38
CA ASP A 270 -0.73 16.88 15.22
C ASP A 270 -1.38 15.54 14.81
N LEU A 271 -1.45 14.63 15.80
CA LEU A 271 -1.91 13.26 15.60
C LEU A 271 -3.44 13.15 15.55
N ARG A 272 -3.93 12.40 14.54
CA ARG A 272 -5.30 11.98 14.32
C ARG A 272 -5.34 10.46 14.26
N ILE A 273 -6.10 9.84 15.15
CA ILE A 273 -6.19 8.38 15.28
C ILE A 273 -7.50 7.90 14.67
N ILE A 274 -7.42 6.99 13.70
CA ILE A 274 -8.57 6.30 13.12
C ILE A 274 -8.49 4.84 13.58
N GLN A 275 -9.41 4.43 14.46
CA GLN A 275 -9.52 3.05 14.92
C GLN A 275 -10.50 2.28 14.04
N LEU A 276 -9.98 1.32 13.27
CA LEU A 276 -10.79 0.48 12.37
C LEU A 276 -11.20 -0.83 13.06
N VAL A 277 -12.51 -1.00 13.24
CA VAL A 277 -13.12 -2.23 13.76
C VAL A 277 -13.86 -2.98 12.65
N ARG A 278 -14.14 -4.27 12.89
CA ARG A 278 -14.84 -5.16 11.96
C ARG A 278 -15.61 -6.20 12.76
N ASP A 279 -16.69 -6.73 12.20
CA ASP A 279 -17.46 -7.81 12.81
C ASP A 279 -16.53 -8.97 13.21
N PRO A 280 -16.48 -9.36 14.51
CA PRO A 280 -15.57 -10.40 14.97
C PRO A 280 -15.82 -11.76 14.30
N ARG A 281 -17.06 -12.03 13.85
CA ARG A 281 -17.40 -13.24 13.07
C ARG A 281 -16.68 -13.21 11.72
N ALA A 282 -16.75 -12.08 11.02
CA ALA A 282 -16.04 -11.85 9.76
C ALA A 282 -14.52 -11.92 9.93
N VAL A 283 -13.99 -11.38 11.04
CA VAL A 283 -12.56 -11.44 11.37
C VAL A 283 -12.11 -12.89 11.56
N LEU A 284 -12.82 -13.68 12.37
CA LEU A 284 -12.48 -15.09 12.61
C LEU A 284 -12.54 -15.91 11.32
N ALA A 285 -13.66 -15.82 10.58
CA ALA A 285 -13.83 -16.50 9.30
C ALA A 285 -12.68 -16.16 8.34
N SER A 286 -12.26 -14.89 8.32
CA SER A 286 -11.16 -14.48 7.47
C SER A 286 -9.79 -14.98 7.95
N ARG A 287 -9.57 -15.12 9.26
CA ARG A 287 -8.31 -15.64 9.83
C ARG A 287 -8.15 -17.13 9.61
N MET A 288 -9.24 -17.91 9.69
CA MET A 288 -9.25 -19.34 9.38
C MET A 288 -8.75 -19.63 7.96
N VAL A 289 -9.11 -18.76 7.00
CA VAL A 289 -8.64 -18.88 5.61
C VAL A 289 -7.20 -18.35 5.46
N ALA A 290 -6.89 -17.18 6.01
CA ALA A 290 -5.61 -16.51 5.79
C ALA A 290 -4.43 -17.12 6.57
N PHE A 291 -4.73 -17.81 7.67
CA PHE A 291 -3.75 -18.36 8.61
C PHE A 291 -4.11 -19.79 8.99
N SER A 292 -4.47 -20.63 8.00
CA SER A 292 -4.97 -22.00 8.20
C SER A 292 -4.19 -22.78 9.26
N GLY A 293 -2.86 -22.83 9.16
CA GLY A 293 -2.04 -23.57 10.13
C GLY A 293 -2.15 -23.07 11.58
N LYS A 294 -2.42 -21.77 11.81
CA LYS A 294 -2.63 -21.21 13.17
C LYS A 294 -4.06 -21.36 13.67
N TYR A 295 -5.01 -21.63 12.78
CA TYR A 295 -6.45 -21.71 13.07
C TYR A 295 -6.99 -23.09 12.67
N GLU A 296 -6.13 -24.12 12.65
CA GLU A 296 -6.49 -25.45 12.19
C GLU A 296 -7.54 -26.07 13.11
N THR A 297 -7.44 -25.87 14.43
CA THR A 297 -8.46 -26.32 15.40
C THR A 297 -9.82 -25.70 15.10
N TRP A 298 -9.89 -24.38 14.90
CA TRP A 298 -11.12 -23.70 14.48
C TRP A 298 -11.66 -24.20 13.15
N LYS A 299 -10.78 -24.51 12.20
CA LYS A 299 -11.16 -25.02 10.87
C LYS A 299 -11.74 -26.43 10.94
N LYS A 300 -11.07 -27.34 11.65
CA LYS A 300 -11.56 -28.70 11.90
C LYS A 300 -12.89 -28.68 12.64
N TRP A 301 -12.99 -27.83 13.67
CA TRP A 301 -14.25 -27.65 14.38
C TRP A 301 -15.39 -27.20 13.46
N ALA A 302 -15.12 -26.23 12.58
CA ALA A 302 -16.09 -25.73 11.63
C ALA A 302 -16.54 -26.78 10.60
N SER A 303 -15.68 -27.74 10.22
CA SER A 303 -15.99 -28.78 9.24
C SER A 303 -16.59 -30.05 9.85
N GLU A 304 -16.11 -30.46 11.02
CA GLU A 304 -16.36 -31.79 11.59
C GLU A 304 -17.33 -31.74 12.79
N GLY A 305 -17.53 -30.58 13.43
CA GLY A 305 -18.51 -30.39 14.51
C GLY A 305 -18.28 -31.20 15.80
N GLU A 306 -17.21 -32.01 15.85
CA GLU A 306 -16.97 -33.01 16.92
C GLU A 306 -15.70 -32.77 17.75
N ALA A 307 -14.75 -31.96 17.28
CA ALA A 307 -13.60 -31.60 18.10
C ALA A 307 -14.03 -30.69 19.28
N PRO A 308 -13.47 -30.83 20.49
CA PRO A 308 -13.65 -29.80 21.51
C PRO A 308 -12.86 -28.54 21.12
N LEU A 309 -13.54 -27.40 21.00
CA LEU A 309 -12.85 -26.11 21.02
C LEU A 309 -12.19 -25.96 22.39
N HIS A 310 -10.89 -25.71 22.40
CA HIS A 310 -10.18 -25.56 23.66
C HIS A 310 -10.62 -24.25 24.31
N GLU A 311 -10.93 -24.30 25.61
CA GLU A 311 -11.41 -23.13 26.35
C GLU A 311 -10.43 -21.95 26.22
N GLU A 312 -9.13 -22.23 26.21
CA GLU A 312 -8.07 -21.23 25.99
C GLU A 312 -8.21 -20.45 24.67
N GLU A 313 -8.64 -21.09 23.59
CA GLU A 313 -8.84 -20.43 22.29
C GLU A 313 -10.03 -19.46 22.34
N VAL A 314 -11.11 -19.87 23.03
CA VAL A 314 -12.29 -19.04 23.24
C VAL A 314 -11.96 -17.88 24.18
N GLN A 315 -11.18 -18.11 25.24
CA GLN A 315 -10.70 -17.04 26.14
C GLN A 315 -9.80 -16.05 25.40
N ARG A 316 -8.93 -16.53 24.49
CA ARG A 316 -8.13 -15.65 23.63
C ARG A 316 -8.99 -14.83 22.68
N LEU A 317 -10.04 -15.42 22.09
CA LEU A 317 -11.01 -14.69 21.28
C LEU A 317 -11.70 -13.60 22.10
N ARG A 318 -12.26 -13.96 23.27
CA ARG A 318 -12.89 -13.03 24.22
C ARG A 318 -11.95 -11.89 24.60
N GLY A 319 -10.73 -12.20 25.02
CA GLY A 319 -9.73 -11.20 25.40
C GLY A 319 -9.34 -10.25 24.26
N ASN A 320 -9.32 -10.72 23.00
CA ASN A 320 -9.11 -9.85 21.85
C ASN A 320 -10.28 -8.91 21.62
N CYS A 321 -11.53 -9.40 21.72
CA CYS A 321 -12.73 -8.58 21.58
C CYS A 321 -12.83 -7.53 22.69
N GLU A 322 -12.59 -7.94 23.94
CA GLU A 322 -12.56 -7.03 25.10
C GLU A 322 -11.45 -5.97 24.97
N SER A 323 -10.25 -6.35 24.52
CA SER A 323 -9.17 -5.38 24.30
C SER A 323 -9.54 -4.31 23.27
N ILE A 324 -10.23 -4.68 22.18
CA ILE A 324 -10.67 -3.70 21.16
C ILE A 324 -11.82 -2.85 21.71
N ARG A 325 -12.75 -3.45 22.46
CA ARG A 325 -13.89 -2.76 23.10
C ARG A 325 -13.41 -1.68 24.06
N VAL A 326 -12.57 -2.04 25.05
CA VAL A 326 -12.05 -1.11 26.06
C VAL A 326 -11.27 0.04 25.42
N SER A 327 -10.45 -0.27 24.42
CA SER A 327 -9.71 0.72 23.63
C SER A 327 -10.65 1.71 22.92
N ALA A 328 -11.72 1.21 22.29
CA ALA A 328 -12.72 2.06 21.65
C ALA A 328 -13.56 2.87 22.66
N GLU A 329 -13.91 2.30 23.81
CA GLU A 329 -14.62 3.02 24.88
C GLU A 329 -13.82 4.23 25.38
N LEU A 330 -12.50 4.08 25.54
CA LEU A 330 -11.64 5.21 25.88
C LEU A 330 -11.74 6.32 24.84
N GLY A 331 -11.71 5.96 23.55
CA GLY A 331 -11.86 6.90 22.45
C GLY A 331 -13.22 7.60 22.45
N LEU A 332 -14.30 6.84 22.64
CA LEU A 332 -15.67 7.33 22.65
C LEU A 332 -16.00 8.20 23.89
N ARG A 333 -15.28 8.01 25.01
CA ARG A 333 -15.37 8.90 26.19
C ARG A 333 -14.76 10.29 25.95
N ARG A 334 -13.96 10.47 24.89
CA ARG A 334 -13.36 11.75 24.49
C ARG A 334 -12.63 12.47 25.64
N PRO A 335 -11.65 11.81 26.30
CA PRO A 335 -10.84 12.48 27.31
C PRO A 335 -10.15 13.72 26.73
N GLY A 336 -9.75 14.67 27.59
CA GLY A 336 -9.24 15.97 27.17
C GLY A 336 -8.12 15.90 26.13
N TRP A 337 -7.17 14.98 26.29
CA TRP A 337 -6.05 14.77 25.37
C TRP A 337 -6.47 14.25 23.98
N LEU A 338 -7.63 13.60 23.87
CA LEU A 338 -8.08 12.91 22.66
C LEU A 338 -9.24 13.60 21.93
N ARG A 339 -9.85 14.62 22.54
CA ARG A 339 -11.00 15.34 21.99
C ARG A 339 -10.69 15.90 20.59
N GLY A 340 -11.51 15.54 19.60
CA GLY A 340 -11.32 15.94 18.19
C GLY A 340 -10.15 15.27 17.48
N ARG A 341 -9.52 14.25 18.09
CA ARG A 341 -8.35 13.55 17.55
C ARG A 341 -8.54 12.04 17.40
N TYR A 342 -9.75 11.53 17.61
CA TYR A 342 -10.08 10.12 17.49
C TYR A 342 -11.35 9.90 16.67
N MET A 343 -11.29 8.95 15.73
CA MET A 343 -12.43 8.50 14.94
C MET A 343 -12.52 6.97 15.01
N LEU A 344 -13.69 6.44 15.37
CA LEU A 344 -13.99 5.00 15.31
C LEU A 344 -14.68 4.69 13.99
N VAL A 345 -14.19 3.71 13.25
CA VAL A 345 -14.77 3.34 11.95
C VAL A 345 -15.03 1.85 11.86
N ARG A 346 -16.22 1.45 11.40
CA ARG A 346 -16.53 0.07 11.04
C ARG A 346 -16.17 -0.20 9.59
N TYR A 347 -15.47 -1.30 9.35
CA TYR A 347 -15.09 -1.72 8.00
C TYR A 347 -16.30 -1.90 7.08
N GLU A 348 -17.42 -2.38 7.61
CA GLU A 348 -18.64 -2.61 6.83
C GLU A 348 -19.24 -1.31 6.28
N ASP A 349 -19.16 -0.21 7.04
CA ASP A 349 -19.59 1.11 6.56
C ASP A 349 -18.67 1.60 5.43
N VAL A 350 -17.36 1.35 5.54
CA VAL A 350 -16.39 1.67 4.48
C VAL A 350 -16.60 0.80 3.24
N ALA A 351 -16.93 -0.47 3.41
CA ALA A 351 -17.19 -1.38 2.29
C ALA A 351 -18.50 -1.03 1.57
N ARG A 352 -19.51 -0.54 2.29
CA ARG A 352 -20.81 -0.12 1.73
C ARG A 352 -20.73 1.21 0.97
N ALA A 353 -20.01 2.19 1.52
CA ALA A 353 -19.93 3.53 0.97
C ALA A 353 -18.47 4.07 0.99
N PRO A 354 -17.56 3.50 0.19
CA PRO A 354 -16.13 3.75 0.31
C PRO A 354 -15.75 5.20 0.06
N LEU A 355 -16.30 5.83 -0.98
CA LEU A 355 -16.02 7.23 -1.31
C LEU A 355 -16.55 8.19 -0.23
N GLN A 356 -17.76 7.93 0.29
CA GLN A 356 -18.32 8.73 1.38
C GLN A 356 -17.47 8.63 2.64
N LYS A 357 -17.08 7.41 3.04
CA LYS A 357 -16.27 7.21 4.24
C LYS A 357 -14.85 7.75 4.09
N ALA A 358 -14.26 7.68 2.89
CA ALA A 358 -13.01 8.36 2.61
C ALA A 358 -13.13 9.87 2.82
N ARG A 359 -14.18 10.54 2.28
CA ARG A 359 -14.42 11.97 2.52
C ARG A 359 -14.55 12.32 4.00
N GLU A 360 -15.28 11.50 4.77
CA GLU A 360 -15.41 11.68 6.21
C GLU A 360 -14.06 11.57 6.94
N MET A 361 -13.24 10.56 6.62
CA MET A 361 -11.91 10.36 7.21
C MET A 361 -10.96 11.51 6.88
N TYR A 362 -10.97 11.99 5.64
CA TYR A 362 -10.14 13.11 5.20
C TYR A 362 -10.52 14.41 5.90
N ARG A 363 -11.83 14.69 6.01
CA ARG A 363 -12.34 15.83 6.77
C ARG A 363 -11.93 15.74 8.24
N PHE A 364 -12.05 14.58 8.87
CA PHE A 364 -11.58 14.35 10.25
C PHE A 364 -10.06 14.57 10.39
N ALA A 365 -9.28 14.10 9.42
CA ALA A 365 -7.83 14.31 9.38
C ALA A 365 -7.44 15.78 9.12
N GLY A 366 -8.38 16.64 8.72
CA GLY A 366 -8.13 18.02 8.33
C GLY A 366 -7.41 18.14 6.98
N LEU A 367 -7.67 17.19 6.06
CA LEU A 367 -7.03 17.09 4.76
C LEU A 367 -8.06 17.19 3.61
N PRO A 368 -7.72 17.82 2.48
CA PRO A 368 -8.55 17.75 1.27
C PRO A 368 -8.42 16.37 0.61
N LEU A 369 -9.54 15.77 0.23
CA LEU A 369 -9.56 14.57 -0.60
C LEU A 369 -9.26 14.95 -2.05
N THR A 370 -8.22 14.37 -2.65
CA THR A 370 -7.84 14.70 -4.04
C THR A 370 -8.61 13.86 -5.06
N PRO A 371 -8.81 14.37 -6.29
CA PRO A 371 -9.44 13.60 -7.37
C PRO A 371 -8.75 12.26 -7.67
N GLN A 372 -7.43 12.20 -7.51
CA GLN A 372 -6.64 10.97 -7.67
C GLN A 372 -7.11 9.87 -6.71
N VAL A 373 -7.35 10.22 -5.44
CA VAL A 373 -7.84 9.26 -4.44
C VAL A 373 -9.27 8.85 -4.77
N GLU A 374 -10.14 9.78 -5.16
CA GLU A 374 -11.52 9.48 -5.57
C GLU A 374 -11.57 8.51 -6.76
N GLU A 375 -10.76 8.76 -7.79
CA GLU A 375 -10.63 7.92 -8.97
C GLU A 375 -10.13 6.51 -8.61
N TRP A 376 -9.09 6.42 -7.77
CA TRP A 376 -8.58 5.14 -7.30
C TRP A 376 -9.65 4.35 -6.54
N ILE A 377 -10.40 5.01 -5.65
CA ILE A 377 -11.49 4.38 -4.91
C ILE A 377 -12.53 3.84 -5.88
N GLY A 378 -13.00 4.65 -6.84
CA GLY A 378 -13.97 4.21 -7.85
C GLY A 378 -13.51 2.97 -8.60
N LYS A 379 -12.27 3.00 -9.12
CA LYS A 379 -11.68 1.88 -9.88
C LYS A 379 -11.52 0.60 -9.07
N ASN A 380 -11.12 0.68 -7.79
CA ASN A 380 -10.80 -0.50 -6.98
C ASN A 380 -11.99 -1.09 -6.22
N THR A 381 -13.12 -0.37 -6.15
CA THR A 381 -14.31 -0.80 -5.41
C THR A 381 -15.45 -1.29 -6.31
N GLN A 382 -15.40 -0.96 -7.60
CA GLN A 382 -16.33 -1.39 -8.65
C GLN A 382 -15.72 -2.43 -9.60
N ALA A 383 -14.56 -3.00 -9.27
CA ALA A 383 -13.88 -3.95 -10.13
C ALA A 383 -14.71 -5.24 -10.32
N PRO A 384 -14.90 -5.72 -11.57
CA PRO A 384 -15.70 -6.91 -11.87
C PRO A 384 -15.05 -8.22 -11.40
N HIS A 385 -13.75 -8.21 -11.09
CA HIS A 385 -13.00 -9.36 -10.61
C HIS A 385 -12.14 -9.00 -9.39
N ASP A 386 -12.09 -9.90 -8.41
CA ASP A 386 -11.22 -9.78 -7.25
C ASP A 386 -9.74 -9.74 -7.69
N GLY A 387 -8.96 -8.80 -7.16
CA GLY A 387 -7.51 -8.80 -7.38
C GLY A 387 -6.85 -10.03 -6.73
N ASN A 388 -5.74 -10.50 -7.31
CA ASN A 388 -5.05 -11.71 -6.86
C ASN A 388 -4.54 -11.59 -5.40
N GLY A 389 -4.92 -12.56 -4.56
CA GLY A 389 -4.37 -12.77 -3.23
C GLY A 389 -5.25 -12.29 -2.07
N VAL A 390 -5.09 -12.95 -0.90
CA VAL A 390 -5.93 -12.77 0.31
C VAL A 390 -5.84 -11.37 0.93
N TYR A 391 -4.86 -10.56 0.51
CA TYR A 391 -4.61 -9.18 0.93
C TYR A 391 -4.91 -8.14 -0.16
N SER A 392 -5.55 -8.53 -1.27
CA SER A 392 -5.92 -7.61 -2.34
C SER A 392 -6.82 -6.48 -1.82
N THR A 393 -6.56 -5.27 -2.34
CA THR A 393 -7.34 -4.04 -2.10
C THR A 393 -8.36 -3.78 -3.21
N CYS A 394 -8.29 -4.50 -4.33
CA CYS A 394 -9.24 -4.45 -5.44
C CYS A 394 -10.29 -5.56 -5.26
N LYS A 395 -11.54 -5.16 -4.99
CA LYS A 395 -12.70 -6.05 -4.74
C LYS A 395 -14.02 -5.33 -5.03
N ASN A 396 -15.06 -6.08 -5.41
CA ASN A 396 -16.43 -5.57 -5.34
C ASN A 396 -16.83 -5.39 -3.85
N SER A 397 -16.68 -4.16 -3.35
CA SER A 397 -16.79 -3.85 -1.93
C SER A 397 -18.21 -4.05 -1.37
N SER A 398 -19.25 -3.83 -2.19
CA SER A 398 -20.67 -3.96 -1.84
C SER A 398 -21.14 -5.39 -1.60
N GLU A 399 -20.54 -6.40 -2.26
CA GLU A 399 -21.00 -7.80 -2.15
C GLU A 399 -20.13 -8.66 -1.22
N GLN A 400 -18.88 -8.25 -0.99
CA GLN A 400 -17.88 -9.11 -0.35
C GLN A 400 -17.87 -9.04 1.18
N PHE A 401 -18.35 -7.93 1.78
CA PHE A 401 -18.27 -7.78 3.24
C PHE A 401 -19.17 -8.77 4.00
N ASP A 402 -20.25 -9.25 3.36
CA ASP A 402 -21.21 -10.22 3.91
C ASP A 402 -20.93 -11.67 3.50
N LYS A 403 -19.89 -11.94 2.69
CA LYS A 403 -19.59 -13.30 2.19
C LYS A 403 -19.39 -14.33 3.32
N TRP A 404 -18.84 -13.91 4.45
CA TRP A 404 -18.60 -14.78 5.60
C TRP A 404 -19.90 -15.37 6.17
N ARG A 405 -21.05 -14.69 6.01
CA ARG A 405 -22.37 -15.13 6.50
C ARG A 405 -22.80 -16.48 5.91
N PHE A 406 -22.30 -16.84 4.72
CA PHE A 406 -22.64 -18.07 4.01
C PHE A 406 -21.64 -19.19 4.22
N SER A 407 -20.36 -18.83 4.40
CA SER A 407 -19.30 -19.81 4.57
C SER A 407 -19.07 -20.23 6.02
N MET A 408 -19.58 -19.45 6.98
CA MET A 408 -19.39 -19.69 8.41
C MET A 408 -20.54 -20.54 8.97
N PRO A 409 -20.25 -21.71 9.57
CA PRO A 409 -21.27 -22.50 10.26
C PRO A 409 -21.92 -21.70 11.39
N PHE A 410 -23.24 -21.81 11.56
CA PHE A 410 -23.98 -21.04 12.57
C PHE A 410 -23.48 -21.31 13.99
N LYS A 411 -23.16 -22.56 14.35
CA LYS A 411 -22.56 -22.89 15.65
C LYS A 411 -21.27 -22.10 15.90
N LEU A 412 -20.46 -21.87 14.88
CA LEU A 412 -19.22 -21.09 15.00
C LEU A 412 -19.54 -19.61 15.21
N ALA A 413 -20.51 -19.09 14.46
CA ALA A 413 -20.98 -17.73 14.65
C ALA A 413 -21.51 -17.53 16.08
N GLN A 414 -22.22 -18.51 16.63
CA GLN A 414 -22.73 -18.49 18.01
C GLN A 414 -21.59 -18.41 19.03
N VAL A 415 -20.54 -19.23 18.92
CA VAL A 415 -19.35 -19.15 19.80
C VAL A 415 -18.73 -17.75 19.78
N VAL A 416 -18.62 -17.14 18.60
CA VAL A 416 -18.09 -15.76 18.49
C VAL A 416 -19.04 -14.74 19.11
N GLN A 417 -20.35 -14.87 18.87
CA GLN A 417 -21.37 -14.00 19.46
C GLN A 417 -21.31 -14.05 20.98
N ASP A 418 -21.23 -15.24 21.57
CA ASP A 418 -21.19 -15.42 23.03
C ASP A 418 -19.86 -14.92 23.64
N ALA A 419 -18.75 -15.06 22.90
CA ALA A 419 -17.45 -14.57 23.33
C ALA A 419 -17.31 -13.05 23.22
N CYS A 420 -17.91 -12.43 22.20
CA CYS A 420 -17.68 -11.05 21.82
C CYS A 420 -18.92 -10.15 21.92
N ALA A 421 -20.02 -10.61 22.52
CA ALA A 421 -21.29 -9.86 22.61
C ALA A 421 -21.12 -8.40 23.08
N PRO A 422 -20.35 -8.08 24.14
CA PRO A 422 -20.19 -6.69 24.58
C PRO A 422 -19.50 -5.82 23.52
N ALA A 423 -18.48 -6.35 22.83
CA ALA A 423 -17.80 -5.64 21.75
C ALA A 423 -18.72 -5.48 20.54
N MET A 424 -19.50 -6.51 20.21
CA MET A 424 -20.46 -6.48 19.12
C MET A 424 -21.53 -5.42 19.35
N GLN A 425 -22.08 -5.35 20.55
CA GLN A 425 -23.05 -4.34 20.95
C GLN A 425 -22.47 -2.92 20.84
N LEU A 426 -21.25 -2.68 21.36
CA LEU A 426 -20.60 -1.36 21.27
C LEU A 426 -20.42 -0.88 19.82
N PHE A 427 -20.17 -1.79 18.89
CA PHE A 427 -19.95 -1.48 17.48
C PHE A 427 -21.23 -1.63 16.62
N GLY A 428 -22.39 -1.88 17.24
CA GLY A 428 -23.68 -2.06 16.57
C GLY A 428 -23.72 -3.23 15.60
N TYR A 429 -23.12 -4.36 15.96
CA TYR A 429 -23.28 -5.64 15.28
C TYR A 429 -24.40 -6.45 15.93
N LYS A 430 -25.47 -6.72 15.17
CA LYS A 430 -26.61 -7.52 15.63
C LYS A 430 -26.25 -9.01 15.66
N LEU A 431 -26.73 -9.69 16.70
CA LEU A 431 -26.59 -11.14 16.85
C LEU A 431 -27.55 -11.86 15.91
N ALA A 432 -27.09 -12.93 15.27
CA ALA A 432 -27.96 -13.81 14.50
C ALA A 432 -28.52 -14.88 15.44
N GLY A 433 -29.85 -14.98 15.53
CA GLY A 433 -30.54 -15.95 16.40
C GLY A 433 -30.76 -17.33 15.75
N SER A 434 -30.54 -17.47 14.45
CA SER A 434 -30.70 -18.74 13.74
C SER A 434 -29.82 -18.82 12.49
N PRO A 435 -29.58 -20.03 11.94
CA PRO A 435 -28.86 -20.19 10.67
C PRO A 435 -29.51 -19.39 9.52
N ALA A 436 -30.84 -19.34 9.48
CA ALA A 436 -31.59 -18.57 8.48
C ALA A 436 -31.36 -17.06 8.64
N ALA A 437 -31.38 -16.54 9.89
CA ALA A 437 -31.10 -15.14 10.16
C ALA A 437 -29.66 -14.76 9.80
N LEU A 438 -28.70 -15.67 10.05
CA LEU A 438 -27.31 -15.46 9.67
C LEU A 438 -27.16 -15.35 8.14
N ALA A 439 -27.76 -16.25 7.37
CA ALA A 439 -27.59 -16.29 5.91
C ALA A 439 -28.45 -15.27 5.13
N ASN A 440 -29.48 -14.68 5.73
CA ASN A 440 -30.43 -13.79 5.04
C ASN A 440 -29.86 -12.37 4.79
N ARG A 441 -29.40 -12.07 3.56
CA ARG A 441 -28.90 -10.73 3.16
C ARG A 441 -29.93 -9.61 3.24
N SER A 442 -31.22 -9.91 3.12
CA SER A 442 -32.28 -8.90 3.26
C SER A 442 -32.39 -8.36 4.69
N PHE A 443 -31.83 -9.09 5.66
CA PHE A 443 -31.69 -8.62 7.04
C PHE A 443 -30.28 -8.10 7.30
N SER A 444 -30.19 -6.83 7.69
CA SER A 444 -28.91 -6.23 8.08
C SER A 444 -28.51 -6.68 9.49
N LEU A 445 -27.33 -7.27 9.61
CA LEU A 445 -26.69 -7.51 10.91
C LEU A 445 -25.96 -6.28 11.45
N LEU A 446 -26.17 -5.11 10.85
CA LEU A 446 -25.64 -3.84 11.32
C LEU A 446 -26.78 -2.99 11.88
N GLU A 447 -26.51 -2.31 12.97
CA GLU A 447 -27.27 -1.13 13.38
C GLU A 447 -26.91 0.05 12.47
N GLU A 448 -27.87 0.97 12.30
CA GLU A 448 -27.60 2.25 11.67
C GLU A 448 -26.51 2.98 12.44
N ALA A 449 -25.63 3.67 11.72
CA ALA A 449 -24.45 4.30 12.31
C ALA A 449 -24.89 5.34 13.35
N GLN A 450 -24.41 5.20 14.58
CA GLN A 450 -24.66 6.17 15.65
C GLN A 450 -23.87 7.47 15.34
N PRO A 451 -24.46 8.66 15.51
CA PRO A 451 -23.76 9.94 15.35
C PRO A 451 -22.49 10.04 16.19
N ALA A 452 -22.43 9.32 17.31
CA ALA A 452 -21.29 9.25 18.22
C ALA A 452 -20.02 8.64 17.60
N TRP A 453 -20.12 7.91 16.47
CA TRP A 453 -19.00 7.26 15.79
C TRP A 453 -18.33 8.15 14.72
N VAL A 454 -18.85 9.37 14.51
CA VAL A 454 -18.25 10.37 13.63
C VAL A 454 -18.30 11.73 14.32
N THR A 455 -17.27 12.06 15.12
CA THR A 455 -17.06 13.43 15.63
C THR A 455 -15.59 13.73 15.83
#